data_AF-S6GBT5-F1
#
_entry.id   AF-S6GBT5-F1
#
_cell.length_a   1.000
_cell.length_b   1.000
_cell.length_c   1.000
_cell.angle_alpha   90.00
_cell.angle_beta   90.00
_cell.angle_gamma   90.00
#
_symmetry.space_group_name_H-M   'P 1'
#
loop_
_entity.id
_entity.type
_entity.pdbx_description
1 polymer ?
#
loop_
_entity_poly.entity_id
_entity_poly.type
_entity_poly.pdbx_seq_one_letter_code
_entity_poly.pdbx_strand_id
1 'polypeptide(L)'
;MPLYHELFEGNTAEVVTFKPIIEKIIERFPVTRIIVVADRGLLSIDNLDELKGITLPSGQPLEFILAVPGRRYKDFKSLLTPLHNDLLDAAKEEVITETRWQNLRLVVAHDPKTAKTQQLARQEKIETLEKVAEKLTLKLDRQDDGVKKLGRKLSDNGASAKFYKKVCEARLSKVIKVDMKSDLFCYDIDHDALQQACLMDGKLLLVTNVADLSATEAVARYKSLADIERGFRVLKSDIEIGPVYHRLPRRIKAHAMICFIALVIYRVMRMRLKESKSSYSPCRALEKLSRIQHHKATINGKVAEGLSGMTAEQLDIFAALLINKPVSTNDLSTL
;
A
#
# COMPACT_ATOMS: atom_id res chain seq x y z
N MET A 1 13.87 9.48 -2.15
CA MET A 1 14.05 9.66 -3.61
C MET A 1 14.11 8.29 -4.25
N PRO A 2 13.44 8.01 -5.38
CA PRO A 2 13.69 6.79 -6.14
C PRO A 2 15.15 6.75 -6.63
N LEU A 3 15.84 5.63 -6.46
CA LEU A 3 17.26 5.49 -6.81
C LEU A 3 17.52 4.49 -7.94
N TYR A 4 16.71 3.43 -7.99
CA TYR A 4 16.89 2.33 -8.92
C TYR A 4 15.53 1.79 -9.35
N HIS A 5 15.46 1.28 -10.58
CA HIS A 5 14.32 0.52 -11.09
C HIS A 5 14.83 -0.65 -11.94
N GLU A 6 14.05 -1.72 -11.97
CA GLU A 6 14.28 -2.87 -12.83
C GLU A 6 12.94 -3.40 -13.34
N LEU A 7 12.96 -3.97 -14.54
CA LEU A 7 11.79 -4.59 -15.16
C LEU A 7 11.95 -6.10 -15.16
N PHE A 8 10.88 -6.78 -14.76
CA PHE A 8 10.76 -8.24 -14.76
C PHE A 8 9.64 -8.68 -15.71
N GLU A 9 9.63 -9.96 -16.07
CA GLU A 9 8.52 -10.53 -16.83
C GLU A 9 7.25 -10.54 -15.98
N GLY A 10 6.10 -10.26 -16.60
CA GLY A 10 4.84 -10.02 -15.87
C GLY A 10 4.29 -11.22 -15.09
N ASN A 11 4.81 -12.41 -15.32
CA ASN A 11 4.49 -13.66 -14.62
C ASN A 11 5.49 -13.99 -13.49
N THR A 12 6.51 -13.17 -13.26
CA THR A 12 7.51 -13.42 -12.21
C THR A 12 6.97 -12.95 -10.86
N ALA A 13 6.95 -13.83 -9.87
CA ALA A 13 6.54 -13.47 -8.52
C ALA A 13 7.56 -12.52 -7.87
N GLU A 14 7.08 -11.50 -7.16
CA GLU A 14 7.93 -10.49 -6.47
C GLU A 14 8.88 -11.12 -5.44
N VAL A 15 8.50 -12.25 -4.88
CA VAL A 15 9.32 -13.03 -3.95
C VAL A 15 10.65 -13.46 -4.60
N VAL A 16 10.61 -13.85 -5.88
CA VAL A 16 11.78 -14.35 -6.63
C VAL A 16 12.68 -13.20 -7.09
N THR A 17 12.11 -12.02 -7.29
CA THR A 17 12.86 -10.86 -7.80
C THR A 17 13.59 -10.09 -6.70
N PHE A 18 13.23 -10.31 -5.43
CA PHE A 18 13.70 -9.49 -4.32
C PHE A 18 15.20 -9.58 -4.07
N LYS A 19 15.73 -10.79 -3.88
CA LYS A 19 17.17 -11.01 -3.65
C LYS A 19 18.04 -10.48 -4.80
N PRO A 20 17.74 -10.78 -6.09
CA PRO A 20 18.47 -10.24 -7.22
C PRO A 20 18.51 -8.70 -7.26
N ILE A 21 17.42 -8.03 -6.87
CA ILE A 21 17.38 -6.56 -6.80
C ILE A 21 18.34 -6.04 -5.73
N ILE A 22 18.33 -6.65 -4.54
CA ILE A 22 19.21 -6.24 -3.44
C ILE A 22 20.68 -6.43 -3.83
N GLU A 23 21.03 -7.58 -4.42
CA GLU A 23 22.39 -7.85 -4.91
C GLU A 23 22.85 -6.82 -5.96
N LYS A 24 21.98 -6.47 -6.92
CA LYS A 24 22.29 -5.43 -7.90
C LYS A 24 22.42 -4.03 -7.30
N ILE A 25 21.62 -3.70 -6.28
CA ILE A 25 21.74 -2.43 -5.57
C ILE A 25 23.09 -2.37 -4.85
N ILE A 26 23.48 -3.46 -4.19
CA ILE A 26 24.78 -3.60 -3.51
C ILE A 26 25.94 -3.44 -4.50
N GLU A 27 25.86 -4.08 -5.66
CA GLU A 27 26.90 -4.00 -6.69
C GLU A 27 26.99 -2.60 -7.30
N ARG A 28 25.83 -1.97 -7.56
CA ARG A 28 25.75 -0.70 -8.28
C ARG A 28 26.05 0.53 -7.43
N PHE A 29 25.73 0.49 -6.14
CA PHE A 29 25.89 1.62 -5.24
C PHE A 29 26.90 1.29 -4.14
N PRO A 30 27.91 2.14 -3.89
CA PRO A 30 28.89 1.93 -2.84
C PRO A 30 28.29 2.27 -1.46
N VAL A 31 27.29 1.50 -1.03
CA VAL A 31 26.60 1.67 0.24
C VAL A 31 27.22 0.77 1.30
N THR A 32 27.50 1.34 2.47
CA THR A 32 28.10 0.61 3.61
C THR A 32 27.06 -0.14 4.43
N ARG A 33 25.80 0.31 4.37
CA ARG A 33 24.67 -0.18 5.16
C ARG A 33 23.38 -0.11 4.36
N ILE A 34 22.62 -1.20 4.37
CA ILE A 34 21.31 -1.30 3.73
C ILE A 34 20.32 -1.85 4.75
N ILE A 35 19.22 -1.12 4.98
CA ILE A 35 18.07 -1.60 5.76
C ILE A 35 16.91 -1.78 4.80
N VAL A 36 16.46 -3.01 4.66
CA VAL A 36 15.31 -3.37 3.84
C VAL A 36 14.03 -3.15 4.63
N VAL A 37 13.13 -2.30 4.14
CA VAL A 37 11.81 -2.09 4.74
C VAL A 37 10.74 -2.59 3.78
N ALA A 38 9.95 -3.58 4.19
CA ALA A 38 8.97 -4.21 3.31
C ALA A 38 7.64 -4.53 4.00
N ASP A 39 6.56 -4.39 3.24
CA ASP A 39 5.20 -4.72 3.66
C ASP A 39 4.97 -6.24 3.69
N ARG A 40 3.86 -6.65 4.31
CA ARG A 40 3.37 -8.01 4.55
C ARG A 40 3.31 -8.88 3.29
N GLY A 41 3.18 -8.27 2.10
CA GLY A 41 3.14 -8.96 0.82
C GLY A 41 4.46 -9.64 0.45
N LEU A 42 5.59 -9.08 0.88
CA LEU A 42 6.94 -9.51 0.52
C LEU A 42 7.58 -10.48 1.54
N LEU A 43 6.90 -10.79 2.65
CA LEU A 43 7.44 -11.67 3.69
C LEU A 43 6.90 -13.12 3.59
N SER A 44 7.63 -14.03 2.95
CA SER A 44 7.53 -15.48 3.24
C SER A 44 8.57 -15.88 4.32
N ILE A 45 8.45 -17.09 4.88
CA ILE A 45 9.48 -17.63 5.80
C ILE A 45 10.79 -17.82 5.03
N ASP A 46 10.70 -18.37 3.83
CA ASP A 46 11.82 -18.58 2.92
C ASP A 46 12.57 -17.26 2.67
N ASN A 47 11.84 -16.15 2.50
CA ASN A 47 12.44 -14.82 2.30
C ASN A 47 13.20 -14.33 3.52
N LEU A 48 12.76 -14.67 4.75
CA LEU A 48 13.45 -14.19 5.95
C LEU A 48 14.83 -14.86 6.08
N ASP A 49 14.91 -16.16 5.84
CA ASP A 49 16.18 -16.89 5.93
C ASP A 49 17.09 -16.57 4.73
N GLU A 50 16.53 -16.36 3.55
CA GLU A 50 17.28 -15.81 2.41
C GLU A 50 17.87 -14.44 2.71
N LEU A 51 17.09 -13.52 3.31
CA LEU A 51 17.57 -12.18 3.67
C LEU A 51 18.67 -12.22 4.73
N LYS A 52 18.56 -13.10 5.73
CA LYS A 52 19.62 -13.32 6.72
C LYS A 52 20.92 -13.83 6.09
N GLY A 53 20.83 -14.58 4.99
CA GLY A 53 21.98 -15.10 4.26
C GLY A 53 22.72 -14.07 3.41
N ILE A 54 22.13 -12.89 3.17
CA ILE A 54 22.77 -11.84 2.37
C ILE A 54 23.76 -11.05 3.24
N THR A 55 25.00 -10.97 2.77
CA THR A 55 26.07 -10.19 3.40
C THR A 55 26.46 -9.04 2.49
N LEU A 56 26.64 -7.84 3.06
CA LEU A 56 27.10 -6.67 2.34
C LEU A 56 28.61 -6.76 2.06
N PRO A 57 29.16 -6.00 1.10
CA PRO A 57 30.60 -5.95 0.83
C PRO A 57 31.44 -5.51 2.04
N SER A 58 30.82 -4.82 3.00
CA SER A 58 31.40 -4.45 4.30
C SER A 58 31.55 -5.63 5.27
N GLY A 59 31.07 -6.83 4.93
CA GLY A 59 31.04 -8.01 5.80
C GLY A 59 29.87 -8.03 6.81
N GLN A 60 29.06 -6.97 6.85
CA GLN A 60 27.88 -6.90 7.72
C GLN A 60 26.69 -7.64 7.10
N PRO A 61 25.84 -8.30 7.90
CA PRO A 61 24.61 -8.91 7.39
C PRO A 61 23.64 -7.84 6.90
N LEU A 62 22.77 -8.21 5.97
CA LEU A 62 21.67 -7.36 5.53
C LEU A 62 20.71 -7.11 6.69
N GLU A 63 20.39 -5.84 6.91
CA GLU A 63 19.40 -5.45 7.91
C GLU A 63 18.02 -5.30 7.31
N PHE A 64 16.98 -5.54 8.11
CA PHE A 64 15.60 -5.47 7.64
C PHE A 64 14.60 -5.06 8.73
N ILE A 65 13.50 -4.45 8.30
CA ILE A 65 12.28 -4.15 9.07
C ILE A 65 11.10 -4.67 8.25
N LEU A 66 10.50 -5.77 8.67
CA LEU A 66 9.50 -6.46 7.87
C LEU A 66 8.20 -6.63 8.64
N ALA A 67 7.07 -6.31 8.01
CA ALA A 67 5.77 -6.54 8.64
C ALA A 67 5.35 -8.02 8.61
N VAL A 68 4.85 -8.51 9.73
CA VAL A 68 4.34 -9.87 9.84
C VAL A 68 3.01 -10.00 9.08
N PRO A 69 2.88 -10.95 8.13
CA PRO A 69 1.64 -11.17 7.42
C PRO A 69 0.62 -11.92 8.29
N GLY A 70 -0.67 -11.62 8.09
CA GLY A 70 -1.74 -12.18 8.94
C GLY A 70 -1.88 -13.70 8.93
N ARG A 71 -1.32 -14.39 7.92
CA ARG A 71 -1.25 -15.86 7.90
C ARG A 71 -0.35 -16.44 9.00
N ARG A 72 0.63 -15.68 9.49
CA ARG A 72 1.62 -16.11 10.48
C ARG A 72 1.30 -15.67 11.90
N TYR A 73 0.19 -14.98 12.13
CA TYR A 73 -0.16 -14.47 13.47
C TYR A 73 -0.29 -15.58 14.52
N LYS A 74 -0.60 -16.82 14.11
CA LYS A 74 -0.61 -17.98 15.01
C LYS A 74 0.77 -18.22 15.67
N ASP A 75 1.86 -17.99 14.94
CA ASP A 75 3.24 -18.13 15.43
C ASP A 75 3.56 -17.16 16.59
N PHE A 76 2.78 -16.08 16.71
CA PHE A 76 2.98 -15.01 17.68
C PHE A 76 1.91 -14.98 18.78
N LYS A 77 0.90 -15.87 18.76
CA LYS A 77 -0.22 -15.84 19.70
C LYS A 77 0.26 -15.84 21.16
N SER A 78 1.17 -16.76 21.50
CA SER A 78 1.71 -16.89 22.86
C SER A 78 2.52 -15.68 23.32
N LEU A 79 3.16 -14.95 22.39
CA LEU A 79 3.92 -13.73 22.67
C LEU A 79 3.01 -12.50 22.83
N LEU A 80 1.91 -12.46 22.09
CA LEU A 80 0.98 -11.32 22.07
C LEU A 80 -0.02 -11.34 23.24
N THR A 81 -0.45 -12.51 23.70
CA THR A 81 -1.46 -12.61 24.77
C THR A 81 -1.04 -11.89 26.06
N PRO A 82 0.18 -12.07 26.60
CA PRO A 82 0.64 -11.32 27.78
C PRO A 82 0.69 -9.81 27.52
N LEU A 83 1.22 -9.40 26.36
CA LEU A 83 1.35 -7.98 25.99
C LEU A 83 0.00 -7.27 25.87
N HIS A 84 -1.04 -7.98 25.42
CA HIS A 84 -2.38 -7.43 25.26
C HIS A 84 -3.02 -7.10 26.62
N ASN A 85 -2.89 -8.02 27.59
CA ASN A 85 -3.51 -7.89 28.91
C ASN A 85 -2.85 -6.78 29.75
N ASP A 86 -1.54 -6.59 29.63
CA ASP A 86 -0.80 -5.70 30.53
C ASP A 86 -0.75 -4.23 30.07
N LEU A 87 -0.89 -3.94 28.76
CA LEU A 87 -0.50 -2.63 28.21
C LEU A 87 -1.44 -2.01 27.16
N LEU A 88 -2.26 -2.81 26.46
CA LEU A 88 -2.83 -2.35 25.18
C LEU A 88 -4.31 -1.96 25.26
N ASP A 89 -5.12 -2.59 26.11
CA ASP A 89 -6.58 -2.33 26.15
C ASP A 89 -6.95 -1.02 26.87
N ALA A 90 -6.09 -0.52 27.75
CA ALA A 90 -6.32 0.74 28.47
C ALA A 90 -5.78 1.98 27.72
N ALA A 91 -5.08 1.78 26.60
CA ALA A 91 -4.43 2.86 25.87
C ALA A 91 -5.43 3.75 25.12
N LYS A 92 -5.21 5.06 25.15
CA LYS A 92 -5.99 6.05 24.37
C LYS A 92 -5.29 6.49 23.09
N GLU A 93 -3.98 6.34 23.04
CA GLU A 93 -3.12 6.66 21.91
C GLU A 93 -2.29 5.44 21.52
N GLU A 94 -1.61 5.51 20.37
CA GLU A 94 -0.79 4.40 19.89
C GLU A 94 0.34 4.06 20.88
N VAL A 95 0.41 2.78 21.26
CA VAL A 95 1.46 2.26 22.14
C VAL A 95 2.38 1.36 21.33
N ILE A 96 3.69 1.50 21.56
CA ILE A 96 4.73 0.70 20.91
C ILE A 96 5.49 -0.04 22.00
N THR A 97 5.58 -1.36 21.85
CA THR A 97 6.35 -2.24 22.72
C THR A 97 7.21 -3.19 21.89
N GLU A 98 8.12 -3.90 22.53
CA GLU A 98 8.97 -4.88 21.86
C GLU A 98 9.20 -6.13 22.71
N THR A 99 9.43 -7.25 22.01
CA THR A 99 9.84 -8.53 22.59
C THR A 99 10.77 -9.24 21.60
N ARG A 100 11.07 -10.52 21.84
CA ARG A 100 11.92 -11.33 20.97
C ARG A 100 11.18 -12.49 20.33
N TRP A 101 11.54 -12.80 19.09
CA TRP A 101 11.07 -13.96 18.35
C TRP A 101 12.20 -14.50 17.47
N GLN A 102 12.61 -15.76 17.67
CA GLN A 102 13.69 -16.41 16.91
C GLN A 102 15.00 -15.58 16.83
N ASN A 103 15.45 -15.04 17.97
CA ASN A 103 16.62 -14.14 18.09
C ASN A 103 16.51 -12.81 17.32
N LEU A 104 15.34 -12.49 16.76
CA LEU A 104 15.02 -11.20 16.17
C LEU A 104 14.18 -10.36 17.13
N ARG A 105 14.16 -9.05 16.91
CA ARG A 105 13.27 -8.13 17.62
C ARG A 105 11.89 -8.21 16.99
N LEU A 106 10.87 -8.37 17.83
CA LEU A 106 9.47 -8.25 17.47
C LEU A 106 8.95 -6.94 18.06
N VAL A 107 8.76 -5.94 17.20
CA VAL A 107 8.17 -4.66 17.57
C VAL A 107 6.66 -4.73 17.33
N VAL A 108 5.88 -4.34 18.34
CA VAL A 108 4.41 -4.35 18.29
C VAL A 108 3.93 -2.93 18.52
N ALA A 109 3.33 -2.33 17.49
CA ALA A 109 2.58 -1.10 17.61
C ALA A 109 1.08 -1.42 17.66
N HIS A 110 0.36 -0.80 18.59
CA HIS A 110 -1.07 -0.96 18.74
C HIS A 110 -1.77 0.39 18.74
N ASP A 111 -2.65 0.59 17.77
CA ASP A 111 -3.53 1.74 17.69
C ASP A 111 -4.94 1.35 18.20
N PRO A 112 -5.34 1.80 19.39
CA PRO A 112 -6.63 1.46 20.00
C PRO A 112 -7.82 2.02 19.21
N LYS A 113 -7.66 3.16 18.51
CA LYS A 113 -8.72 3.75 17.69
C LYS A 113 -8.98 2.87 16.48
N THR A 114 -7.91 2.49 15.78
CA THR A 114 -7.98 1.54 14.65
C THR A 114 -8.53 0.18 15.10
N ALA A 115 -8.13 -0.30 16.28
CA ALA A 115 -8.62 -1.57 16.82
C ALA A 115 -10.15 -1.57 16.99
N LYS A 116 -10.68 -0.53 17.66
CA LYS A 116 -12.12 -0.37 17.86
C LYS A 116 -12.89 -0.28 16.54
N THR A 117 -12.38 0.48 15.56
CA THR A 117 -12.99 0.56 14.22
C THR A 117 -13.02 -0.79 13.52
N GLN A 118 -11.93 -1.56 13.59
CA GLN A 118 -11.85 -2.89 12.99
C GLN A 118 -12.80 -3.88 13.67
N GLN A 119 -12.89 -3.85 14.99
CA GLN A 119 -13.80 -4.68 15.76
C GLN A 119 -15.26 -4.40 15.41
N LEU A 120 -15.69 -3.12 15.41
CA LEU A 120 -17.04 -2.72 15.04
C LEU A 120 -17.38 -3.14 13.60
N ALA A 121 -16.49 -2.84 12.64
CA ALA A 121 -16.71 -3.21 11.25
C ALA A 121 -16.79 -4.73 11.04
N ARG A 122 -16.10 -5.53 11.86
CA ARG A 122 -16.21 -7.00 11.83
C ARG A 122 -17.55 -7.45 12.40
N GLN A 123 -17.96 -6.88 13.53
CA GLN A 123 -19.23 -7.20 14.19
C GLN A 123 -20.41 -6.91 13.26
N GLU A 124 -20.45 -5.74 12.63
CA GLU A 124 -21.48 -5.38 11.65
C GLU A 124 -21.54 -6.36 10.47
N LYS A 125 -20.39 -6.86 10.00
CA LYS A 125 -20.34 -7.86 8.93
C LYS A 125 -20.89 -9.21 9.38
N ILE A 126 -20.56 -9.64 10.60
CA ILE A 126 -21.08 -10.89 11.18
C ILE A 126 -22.60 -10.79 11.30
N GLU A 127 -23.13 -9.73 11.92
CA GLU A 127 -24.57 -9.51 12.05
C GLU A 127 -25.29 -9.43 10.70
N THR A 128 -24.66 -8.80 9.70
CA THR A 128 -25.19 -8.75 8.33
C THR A 128 -25.27 -10.15 7.72
N LEU A 129 -24.26 -10.99 7.95
CA LEU A 129 -24.24 -12.37 7.45
C LEU A 129 -25.24 -13.25 8.19
N GLU A 130 -25.38 -13.12 9.51
CA GLU A 130 -26.41 -13.82 10.28
C GLU A 130 -27.81 -13.50 9.76
N LYS A 131 -28.13 -12.22 9.50
CA LYS A 131 -29.39 -11.81 8.85
C LYS A 131 -29.57 -12.39 7.44
N VAL A 132 -28.47 -12.63 6.71
CA VAL A 132 -28.52 -13.31 5.40
C VAL A 132 -28.81 -14.80 5.59
N ALA A 133 -28.17 -15.45 6.56
CA ALA A 133 -28.39 -16.85 6.89
C ALA A 133 -29.85 -17.09 7.33
N GLU A 134 -30.38 -16.28 8.25
CA GLU A 134 -31.79 -16.32 8.67
C GLU A 134 -32.75 -16.21 7.48
N LYS A 135 -32.49 -15.29 6.53
CA LYS A 135 -33.31 -15.15 5.32
C LYS A 135 -33.24 -16.37 4.40
N LEU A 136 -32.12 -17.08 4.38
CA LEU A 136 -31.97 -18.32 3.61
C LEU A 136 -32.71 -19.46 4.30
N THR A 137 -32.55 -19.62 5.62
CA THR A 137 -33.27 -20.62 6.44
C THR A 137 -34.78 -20.42 6.31
N LEU A 138 -35.29 -19.21 6.59
CA LEU A 138 -36.73 -18.90 6.45
C LEU A 138 -37.26 -19.13 5.02
N LYS A 139 -36.40 -19.07 4.01
CA LYS A 139 -36.80 -19.36 2.63
C LYS A 139 -36.87 -20.87 2.37
N LEU A 140 -35.95 -21.65 2.94
CA LEU A 140 -35.96 -23.12 2.87
C LEU A 140 -37.17 -23.65 3.64
N ASP A 141 -37.39 -23.20 4.88
CA ASP A 141 -38.53 -23.61 5.71
C ASP A 141 -39.87 -23.38 4.98
N ARG A 142 -40.06 -22.19 4.41
CA ARG A 142 -41.28 -21.87 3.61
C ARG A 142 -41.44 -22.77 2.38
N GLN A 143 -40.34 -23.22 1.77
CA GLN A 143 -40.39 -24.12 0.62
C GLN A 143 -40.77 -25.54 1.02
N ASP A 144 -40.34 -25.97 2.20
CA ASP A 144 -40.69 -27.25 2.81
C ASP A 144 -42.16 -27.26 3.29
N ASP A 145 -42.65 -26.12 3.81
CA ASP A 145 -44.07 -25.88 4.13
C ASP A 145 -44.98 -25.78 2.88
N GLY A 146 -44.43 -25.94 1.67
CA GLY A 146 -45.19 -25.97 0.43
C GLY A 146 -45.58 -24.62 -0.16
N VAL A 147 -45.02 -23.50 0.33
CA VAL A 147 -45.29 -22.16 -0.20
C VAL A 147 -44.66 -21.98 -1.59
N LYS A 148 -45.49 -21.95 -2.64
CA LYS A 148 -45.04 -21.79 -4.03
C LYS A 148 -44.68 -20.33 -4.35
N LYS A 149 -43.50 -20.11 -4.94
CA LYS A 149 -43.09 -18.84 -5.55
C LYS A 149 -42.61 -19.07 -6.99
N LEU A 150 -42.75 -18.04 -7.82
CA LEU A 150 -42.19 -18.00 -9.17
C LEU A 150 -40.65 -18.12 -9.12
N GLY A 151 -40.09 -19.03 -9.92
CA GLY A 151 -38.65 -19.26 -10.05
C GLY A 151 -38.17 -20.62 -9.55
N ARG A 152 -36.87 -20.92 -9.75
CA ARG A 152 -36.24 -22.17 -9.32
C ARG A 152 -36.22 -22.26 -7.79
N LYS A 153 -36.56 -23.45 -7.24
CA LYS A 153 -36.45 -23.75 -5.81
C LYS A 153 -35.00 -23.59 -5.33
N LEU A 154 -34.82 -23.11 -4.09
CA LEU A 154 -33.52 -23.07 -3.45
C LEU A 154 -33.28 -24.45 -2.84
N SER A 155 -32.10 -25.04 -3.06
CA SER A 155 -31.66 -26.20 -2.30
C SER A 155 -30.73 -25.77 -1.18
N ASP A 156 -30.58 -26.58 -0.14
CA ASP A 156 -29.60 -26.41 0.93
C ASP A 156 -28.19 -26.17 0.39
N ASN A 157 -27.73 -27.03 -0.53
CA ASN A 157 -26.44 -26.83 -1.21
C ASN A 157 -26.34 -25.48 -1.94
N GLY A 158 -27.45 -25.01 -2.53
CA GLY A 158 -27.53 -23.69 -3.15
C GLY A 158 -27.49 -22.55 -2.13
N ALA A 159 -28.10 -22.74 -0.96
CA ALA A 159 -28.05 -21.82 0.17
C ALA A 159 -26.63 -21.74 0.75
N SER A 160 -26.00 -22.90 1.03
CA SER A 160 -24.61 -23.02 1.48
C SER A 160 -23.65 -22.33 0.52
N ALA A 161 -23.73 -22.60 -0.78
CA ALA A 161 -22.86 -21.95 -1.77
C ALA A 161 -23.07 -20.43 -1.83
N LYS A 162 -24.32 -19.97 -1.77
CA LYS A 162 -24.64 -18.53 -1.79
C LYS A 162 -24.15 -17.83 -0.53
N PHE A 163 -24.31 -18.47 0.63
CA PHE A 163 -23.85 -17.94 1.91
C PHE A 163 -22.33 -17.94 1.99
N TYR A 164 -21.66 -19.03 1.60
CA TYR A 164 -20.21 -19.12 1.53
C TYR A 164 -19.60 -18.04 0.63
N LYS A 165 -20.22 -17.74 -0.51
CA LYS A 165 -19.81 -16.62 -1.37
C LYS A 165 -19.86 -15.28 -0.61
N LYS A 166 -20.94 -15.02 0.13
CA LYS A 166 -21.10 -13.80 0.95
C LYS A 166 -20.07 -13.73 2.08
N VAL A 167 -19.78 -14.85 2.74
CA VAL A 167 -18.73 -14.97 3.76
C VAL A 167 -17.35 -14.64 3.17
N CYS A 168 -17.05 -15.15 1.97
CA CYS A 168 -15.81 -14.85 1.25
C CYS A 168 -15.71 -13.37 0.87
N GLU A 169 -16.79 -12.79 0.31
CA GLU A 169 -16.88 -11.35 -0.03
C GLU A 169 -16.65 -10.47 1.21
N ALA A 170 -17.16 -10.87 2.37
CA ALA A 170 -16.96 -10.19 3.65
C ALA A 170 -15.56 -10.40 4.26
N ARG A 171 -14.74 -11.30 3.69
CA ARG A 171 -13.43 -11.75 4.20
C ARG A 171 -13.51 -12.42 5.58
N LEU A 172 -14.59 -13.15 5.84
CA LEU A 172 -14.83 -13.85 7.11
C LEU A 172 -14.73 -15.37 7.02
N SER A 173 -14.21 -15.93 5.92
CA SER A 173 -14.09 -17.40 5.72
C SER A 173 -13.22 -18.12 6.75
N LYS A 174 -12.36 -17.40 7.48
CA LYS A 174 -11.63 -17.95 8.62
C LYS A 174 -12.49 -18.05 9.88
N VAL A 175 -13.46 -17.14 10.05
CA VAL A 175 -14.31 -17.00 11.24
C VAL A 175 -15.62 -17.76 11.08
N ILE A 176 -16.26 -17.70 9.91
CA ILE A 176 -17.53 -18.37 9.64
C ILE A 176 -17.25 -19.59 8.76
N LYS A 177 -17.57 -20.78 9.27
CA LYS A 177 -17.41 -22.08 8.62
C LYS A 177 -18.76 -22.52 8.09
N VAL A 178 -18.90 -22.50 6.77
CA VAL A 178 -20.10 -23.05 6.11
C VAL A 178 -19.84 -24.52 5.84
N ASP A 179 -20.73 -25.40 6.30
CA ASP A 179 -20.61 -26.82 5.99
C ASP A 179 -21.15 -27.07 4.57
N MET A 180 -20.24 -27.45 3.68
CA MET A 180 -20.56 -27.75 2.28
C MET A 180 -20.89 -29.22 2.04
N LYS A 181 -20.76 -30.07 3.08
CA LYS A 181 -20.99 -31.51 3.01
C LYS A 181 -22.30 -31.93 3.68
N SER A 182 -22.82 -31.11 4.58
CA SER A 182 -24.13 -31.34 5.21
C SER A 182 -25.26 -31.33 4.19
N ASP A 183 -26.23 -32.24 4.37
CA ASP A 183 -27.46 -32.27 3.57
C ASP A 183 -28.34 -31.03 3.84
N LEU A 184 -28.23 -30.46 5.04
CA LEU A 184 -28.93 -29.25 5.47
C LEU A 184 -28.00 -28.04 5.49
N PHE A 185 -28.54 -26.88 5.15
CA PHE A 185 -27.83 -25.60 5.27
C PHE A 185 -27.45 -25.34 6.73
N CYS A 186 -26.15 -25.41 7.02
CA CYS A 186 -25.61 -25.10 8.34
C CYS A 186 -24.27 -24.38 8.24
N TYR A 187 -23.98 -23.61 9.28
CA TYR A 187 -22.73 -22.89 9.44
C TYR A 187 -22.41 -22.76 10.93
N ASP A 188 -21.14 -22.56 11.23
CA ASP A 188 -20.65 -22.36 12.59
C ASP A 188 -19.69 -21.16 12.65
N ILE A 189 -19.58 -20.54 13.83
CA ILE A 189 -18.62 -19.48 14.09
C ILE A 189 -17.44 -20.08 14.85
N ASP A 190 -16.29 -20.11 14.18
CA ASP A 190 -15.00 -20.48 14.76
C ASP A 190 -14.58 -19.38 15.77
N HIS A 191 -14.94 -19.59 17.04
CA HIS A 191 -14.67 -18.65 18.12
C HIS A 191 -13.17 -18.43 18.37
N ASP A 192 -12.34 -19.45 18.14
CA ASP A 192 -10.89 -19.32 18.25
C ASP A 192 -10.34 -18.41 17.14
N ALA A 193 -10.82 -18.56 15.91
CA ALA A 193 -10.45 -17.68 14.80
C ALA A 193 -10.98 -16.25 15.01
N LEU A 194 -12.17 -16.10 15.59
CA LEU A 194 -12.72 -14.80 15.97
C LEU A 194 -11.85 -14.12 17.04
N GLN A 195 -11.52 -14.83 18.12
CA GLN A 195 -10.66 -14.32 19.19
C GLN A 195 -9.28 -13.93 18.66
N GLN A 196 -8.69 -14.75 17.78
CA GLN A 196 -7.43 -14.41 17.11
C GLN A 196 -7.56 -13.15 16.27
N ALA A 197 -8.67 -12.98 15.54
CA ALA A 197 -8.88 -11.79 14.73
C ALA A 197 -9.01 -10.52 15.61
N CYS A 198 -9.75 -10.61 16.72
CA CYS A 198 -9.88 -9.53 17.70
C CYS A 198 -8.54 -9.19 18.37
N LEU A 199 -7.75 -10.20 18.76
CA LEU A 199 -6.42 -10.00 19.33
C LEU A 199 -5.50 -9.24 18.37
N MET A 200 -5.73 -9.28 17.07
CA MET A 200 -4.88 -8.62 16.07
C MET A 200 -5.37 -7.22 15.68
N ASP A 201 -6.50 -6.78 16.20
CA ASP A 201 -7.09 -5.50 15.83
C ASP A 201 -6.21 -4.33 16.25
N GLY A 202 -6.02 -3.41 15.31
CA GLY A 202 -5.15 -2.24 15.47
C GLY A 202 -3.67 -2.57 15.68
N LYS A 203 -3.24 -3.83 15.57
CA LYS A 203 -1.85 -4.23 15.79
C LYS A 203 -1.04 -4.26 14.48
N LEU A 204 0.15 -3.67 14.55
CA LEU A 204 1.20 -3.78 13.56
C LEU A 204 2.39 -4.50 14.21
N LEU A 205 2.74 -5.65 13.65
CA LEU A 205 3.89 -6.44 14.09
C LEU A 205 5.01 -6.28 13.07
N LEU A 206 6.20 -5.90 13.54
CA LEU A 206 7.41 -5.78 12.75
C LEU A 206 8.48 -6.72 13.30
N VAL A 207 9.11 -7.50 12.43
CA VAL A 207 10.29 -8.30 12.74
C VAL A 207 11.52 -7.60 12.18
N THR A 208 12.56 -7.43 13.01
CA THR A 208 13.79 -6.72 12.62
C THR A 208 15.04 -7.27 13.30
N ASN A 209 16.16 -7.25 12.58
CA ASN A 209 17.52 -7.48 13.12
C ASN A 209 18.31 -6.18 13.33
N VAL A 210 17.72 -5.01 13.06
CA VAL A 210 18.39 -3.72 13.25
C VAL A 210 18.59 -3.46 14.74
N ALA A 211 19.83 -3.30 15.19
CA ALA A 211 20.15 -3.20 16.62
C ALA A 211 20.06 -1.77 17.18
N ASP A 212 20.40 -0.77 16.37
CA ASP A 212 20.59 0.63 16.77
C ASP A 212 19.36 1.52 16.55
N LEU A 213 18.21 0.96 16.15
CA LEU A 213 16.94 1.67 16.07
C LEU A 213 16.06 1.38 17.28
N SER A 214 15.48 2.40 17.90
CA SER A 214 14.41 2.21 18.87
C SER A 214 13.16 1.59 18.22
N ALA A 215 12.29 0.97 19.02
CA ALA A 215 11.03 0.41 18.54
C ALA A 215 10.17 1.49 17.83
N THR A 216 10.14 2.71 18.38
CA THR A 216 9.45 3.87 17.80
C THR A 216 10.01 4.26 16.44
N GLU A 217 11.34 4.27 16.29
CA GLU A 217 11.98 4.57 15.01
C GLU A 217 11.72 3.48 13.98
N ALA A 218 11.75 2.20 14.37
CA ALA A 218 11.44 1.10 13.47
C ALA A 218 10.00 1.22 12.91
N VAL A 219 9.03 1.54 13.79
CA VAL A 219 7.65 1.82 13.38
C VAL A 219 7.56 3.05 12.48
N ALA A 220 8.27 4.13 12.79
CA ALA A 220 8.29 5.34 11.96
C ALA A 220 8.88 5.08 10.56
N ARG A 221 9.98 4.32 10.47
CA ARG A 221 10.59 3.89 9.20
C ARG A 221 9.62 3.04 8.40
N TYR A 222 8.96 2.07 9.03
CA TYR A 222 7.93 1.27 8.37
C TYR A 222 6.76 2.13 7.86
N LYS A 223 6.19 3.00 8.70
CA LYS A 223 5.08 3.89 8.30
C LYS A 223 5.46 4.84 7.16
N SER A 224 6.74 5.15 6.99
CA SER A 224 7.23 5.93 5.85
C SER A 224 7.07 5.22 4.49
N LEU A 225 6.76 3.92 4.45
CA LEU A 225 6.37 3.22 3.23
C LEU A 225 5.17 3.86 2.54
N ALA A 226 4.27 4.53 3.29
CA ALA A 226 3.14 5.27 2.71
C ALA A 226 3.59 6.37 1.72
N ASP A 227 4.79 6.92 1.91
CA ASP A 227 5.38 7.88 0.97
C ASP A 227 5.80 7.23 -0.35
N ILE A 228 6.17 5.95 -0.32
CA ILE A 228 6.49 5.13 -1.50
C ILE A 228 5.19 4.73 -2.21
N GLU A 229 4.17 4.28 -1.47
CA GLU A 229 2.85 3.98 -2.03
C GLU A 229 2.23 5.16 -2.77
N ARG A 230 2.40 6.37 -2.22
CA ARG A 230 2.00 7.61 -2.92
C ARG A 230 2.76 7.79 -4.23
N GLY A 231 4.06 7.48 -4.25
CA GLY A 231 4.87 7.49 -5.47
C GLY A 231 4.35 6.49 -6.51
N PHE A 232 4.00 5.27 -6.10
CA PHE A 232 3.38 4.29 -6.99
C PHE A 232 2.00 4.72 -7.50
N ARG A 233 1.21 5.42 -6.67
CA ARG A 233 -0.06 6.00 -7.12
C ARG A 233 0.16 7.02 -8.21
N VAL A 234 1.07 7.99 -7.99
CA VAL A 234 1.45 9.00 -8.99
C VAL A 234 1.96 8.36 -10.27
N LEU A 235 2.79 7.31 -10.15
CA LEU A 235 3.32 6.57 -11.29
C LEU A 235 2.20 5.95 -12.14
N LYS A 236 1.10 5.53 -11.52
CA LYS A 236 -0.06 4.91 -12.18
C LYS A 236 -1.09 5.94 -12.66
N SER A 237 -1.27 7.05 -11.96
CA SER A 237 -2.29 8.07 -12.27
C SER A 237 -1.75 9.22 -13.10
N ASP A 238 -0.76 9.95 -12.57
CA ASP A 238 -0.34 11.22 -13.15
C ASP A 238 0.69 11.00 -14.27
N ILE A 239 1.55 9.98 -14.10
CA ILE A 239 2.62 9.64 -15.05
C ILE A 239 2.17 8.56 -16.06
N GLU A 240 1.11 7.81 -15.72
CA GLU A 240 0.53 6.77 -16.57
C GLU A 240 1.56 5.75 -17.09
N ILE A 241 2.31 5.11 -16.20
CA ILE A 241 3.28 4.06 -16.61
C ILE A 241 2.61 2.91 -17.38
N GLY A 242 1.31 2.70 -17.20
CA GLY A 242 0.51 1.76 -17.99
C GLY A 242 -0.83 2.37 -18.39
N PRO A 243 -1.53 1.77 -19.37
CA PRO A 243 -1.18 0.54 -20.11
C PRO A 243 0.01 0.71 -21.09
N VAL A 244 0.86 -0.32 -21.19
CA VAL A 244 2.05 -0.31 -22.05
C VAL A 244 1.69 -0.82 -23.45
N TYR A 245 1.63 0.09 -24.42
CA TYR A 245 1.32 -0.25 -25.83
C TYR A 245 2.56 -0.61 -26.68
N HIS A 246 3.74 -0.70 -26.06
CA HIS A 246 4.98 -1.08 -26.72
C HIS A 246 5.14 -2.60 -26.80
N ARG A 247 5.50 -3.12 -27.98
CA ARG A 247 5.74 -4.56 -28.20
C ARG A 247 7.20 -4.98 -28.10
N LEU A 248 8.13 -4.06 -28.43
CA LEU A 248 9.57 -4.35 -28.42
C LEU A 248 10.15 -4.15 -27.02
N PRO A 249 10.92 -5.10 -26.46
CA PRO A 249 11.48 -4.99 -25.11
C PRO A 249 12.28 -3.71 -24.87
N ARG A 250 13.06 -3.26 -25.86
CA ARG A 250 13.81 -1.99 -25.78
C ARG A 250 12.89 -0.78 -25.60
N ARG A 251 11.74 -0.73 -26.27
CA ARG A 251 10.77 0.37 -26.15
C ARG A 251 10.06 0.35 -24.80
N ILE A 252 9.74 -0.84 -24.29
CA ILE A 252 9.19 -1.01 -22.94
C ILE A 252 10.18 -0.49 -21.89
N LYS A 253 11.47 -0.87 -21.99
CA LYS A 253 12.54 -0.37 -21.11
C LYS A 253 12.68 1.15 -21.18
N ALA A 254 12.65 1.74 -22.38
CA ALA A 254 12.74 3.19 -22.56
C ALA A 254 11.57 3.93 -21.92
N HIS A 255 10.34 3.44 -22.12
CA HIS A 255 9.14 3.99 -21.49
C HIS A 255 9.23 3.98 -19.96
N ALA A 256 9.59 2.82 -19.38
CA ALA A 256 9.76 2.71 -17.93
C ALA A 256 10.83 3.67 -17.39
N MET A 257 11.95 3.84 -18.11
CA MET A 257 13.00 4.80 -17.74
C MET A 257 12.48 6.24 -17.75
N ILE A 258 11.71 6.64 -18.78
CA ILE A 258 11.11 7.98 -18.86
C ILE A 258 10.14 8.20 -17.68
N CYS A 259 9.26 7.23 -17.41
CA CYS A 259 8.34 7.29 -16.28
C CYS A 259 9.08 7.34 -14.93
N PHE A 260 10.20 6.63 -14.80
CA PHE A 260 11.03 6.66 -13.60
C PHE A 260 11.68 8.05 -13.40
N ILE A 261 12.23 8.65 -14.45
CA ILE A 261 12.76 10.03 -14.41
C ILE A 261 11.65 11.02 -14.04
N ALA A 262 10.47 10.89 -14.66
CA ALA A 262 9.31 11.72 -14.33
C ALA A 262 8.92 11.61 -12.85
N LEU A 263 8.96 10.40 -12.29
CA LEU A 263 8.67 10.16 -10.87
C LEU A 263 9.72 10.81 -9.95
N VAL A 264 11.00 10.76 -10.33
CA VAL A 264 12.09 11.45 -9.62
C VAL A 264 11.86 12.96 -9.64
N ILE A 265 11.57 13.55 -10.80
CA ILE A 265 11.29 14.98 -10.95
C ILE A 265 10.05 15.37 -10.13
N TYR A 266 8.95 14.62 -10.24
CA TYR A 266 7.74 14.84 -9.45
C TYR A 266 8.04 14.83 -7.94
N ARG A 267 8.90 13.91 -7.49
CA ARG A 267 9.30 13.83 -6.07
C ARG A 267 10.07 15.08 -5.64
N VAL A 268 11.00 15.57 -6.47
CA VAL A 268 11.72 16.84 -6.21
C VAL A 268 10.75 18.02 -6.14
N MET A 269 9.81 18.12 -7.09
CA MET A 269 8.79 19.17 -7.09
C MET A 269 7.99 19.15 -5.78
N ARG A 270 7.53 17.97 -5.35
CA ARG A 270 6.81 17.81 -4.08
C ARG A 270 7.64 18.26 -2.88
N MET A 271 8.92 17.90 -2.85
CA MET A 271 9.82 18.28 -1.76
C MET A 271 9.97 19.80 -1.68
N ARG A 272 10.26 20.45 -2.81
CA ARG A 272 10.41 21.92 -2.89
C ARG A 272 9.13 22.67 -2.51
N LEU A 273 7.98 22.25 -3.06
CA LEU A 273 6.67 22.83 -2.71
C LEU A 273 6.37 22.68 -1.21
N LYS A 274 6.70 21.53 -0.61
CA LYS A 274 6.48 21.31 0.83
C LYS A 274 7.41 22.18 1.67
N GLU A 275 8.67 22.29 1.29
CA GLU A 275 9.68 23.10 1.98
C GLU A 275 9.31 24.59 1.96
N SER A 276 8.80 25.07 0.83
CA SER A 276 8.29 26.45 0.69
C SER A 276 6.91 26.67 1.33
N LYS A 277 6.36 25.67 2.03
CA LYS A 277 5.00 25.68 2.61
C LYS A 277 3.90 26.02 1.59
N SER A 278 4.10 25.67 0.33
CA SER A 278 3.09 25.85 -0.71
C SER A 278 1.86 24.99 -0.44
N SER A 279 0.68 25.53 -0.74
CA SER A 279 -0.59 24.79 -0.68
C SER A 279 -0.81 23.89 -1.90
N TYR A 280 0.02 24.03 -2.95
CA TYR A 280 -0.14 23.27 -4.18
C TYR A 280 0.51 21.89 -4.11
N SER A 281 -0.17 20.90 -4.69
CA SER A 281 0.45 19.62 -5.07
C SER A 281 1.21 19.78 -6.39
N PRO A 282 2.14 18.87 -6.74
CA PRO A 282 2.85 18.94 -8.02
C PRO A 282 1.90 18.96 -9.23
N CYS A 283 0.85 18.14 -9.21
CA CYS A 283 -0.16 18.12 -10.27
C CYS A 283 -0.88 19.48 -10.39
N ARG A 284 -1.35 20.06 -9.28
CA ARG A 284 -1.97 21.40 -9.30
C ARG A 284 -1.02 22.50 -9.73
N ALA A 285 0.25 22.42 -9.33
CA ALA A 285 1.27 23.35 -9.77
C ALA A 285 1.45 23.26 -11.30
N LEU A 286 1.56 22.05 -11.86
CA LEU A 286 1.64 21.84 -13.30
C LEU A 286 0.40 22.35 -14.05
N GLU A 287 -0.81 22.10 -13.54
CA GLU A 287 -2.06 22.64 -14.13
C GLU A 287 -2.11 24.16 -14.16
N LYS A 288 -1.53 24.83 -13.15
CA LYS A 288 -1.45 26.30 -13.11
C LYS A 288 -0.41 26.82 -14.08
N LEU A 289 0.76 26.18 -14.13
CA LEU A 289 1.86 26.57 -15.02
C LEU A 289 1.54 26.26 -16.50
N SER A 290 0.76 25.22 -16.80
CA SER A 290 0.39 24.84 -18.17
C SER A 290 -0.53 25.86 -18.85
N ARG A 291 -1.07 26.84 -18.09
CA ARG A 291 -1.85 27.95 -18.63
C ARG A 291 -0.98 29.08 -19.19
N ILE A 292 0.34 29.05 -18.94
CA ILE A 292 1.28 29.99 -19.54
C ILE A 292 1.47 29.60 -20.99
N GLN A 293 1.12 30.50 -21.90
CA GLN A 293 1.16 30.27 -23.34
C GLN A 293 2.26 31.08 -24.00
N HIS A 294 2.93 30.48 -24.98
CA HIS A 294 3.79 31.17 -25.92
C HIS A 294 3.00 31.48 -27.18
N HIS A 295 2.84 32.76 -27.48
CA HIS A 295 2.13 33.27 -28.64
C HIS A 295 3.13 33.64 -29.73
N LYS A 296 2.84 33.23 -30.96
CA LYS A 296 3.60 33.61 -32.16
C LYS A 296 2.62 34.10 -33.22
N ALA A 297 2.80 35.32 -33.67
CA ALA A 297 1.99 35.94 -34.72
C ALA A 297 2.89 36.39 -35.87
N THR A 298 2.42 36.22 -37.11
CA THR A 298 3.13 36.75 -38.29
C THR A 298 2.30 37.90 -38.86
N ILE A 299 2.86 39.11 -38.85
CA ILE A 299 2.20 40.33 -39.32
C ILE A 299 3.09 40.94 -40.39
N ASN A 300 2.57 41.10 -41.61
CA ASN A 300 3.29 41.67 -42.76
C ASN A 300 4.67 41.02 -42.99
N GLY A 301 4.76 39.69 -42.85
CA GLY A 301 6.01 38.93 -43.01
C GLY A 301 6.99 39.02 -41.83
N LYS A 302 6.69 39.79 -40.78
CA LYS A 302 7.47 39.84 -39.53
C LYS A 302 6.84 38.93 -38.48
N VAL A 303 7.68 38.18 -37.77
CA VAL A 303 7.25 37.32 -36.66
C VAL A 303 7.33 38.11 -35.35
N ALA A 304 6.21 38.18 -34.63
CA ALA A 304 6.11 38.65 -33.26
C ALA A 304 5.91 37.45 -32.33
N GLU A 305 6.65 37.40 -31.23
CA GLU A 305 6.60 36.32 -30.24
C GLU A 305 6.46 36.91 -28.83
N GLY A 306 5.71 36.25 -27.95
CA GLY A 306 5.48 36.73 -26.60
C GLY A 306 4.91 35.65 -25.67
N LEU A 307 5.01 35.88 -24.37
CA LEU A 307 4.41 35.00 -23.36
C LEU A 307 3.14 35.65 -22.80
N SER A 308 2.14 34.84 -22.47
CA SER A 308 1.00 35.31 -21.68
C SER A 308 1.47 35.85 -20.33
N GLY A 309 0.85 36.93 -19.86
CA GLY A 309 1.13 37.48 -18.53
C GLY A 309 0.97 36.41 -17.43
N MET A 310 1.94 36.35 -16.52
CA MET A 310 1.91 35.38 -15.42
C MET A 310 1.17 35.96 -14.22
N THR A 311 0.33 35.15 -13.58
CA THR A 311 -0.35 35.53 -12.34
C THR A 311 0.60 35.46 -11.14
N ALA A 312 0.25 36.15 -10.04
CA ALA A 312 1.00 36.04 -8.79
C ALA A 312 1.14 34.57 -8.32
N GLU A 313 0.06 33.79 -8.42
CA GLU A 313 0.08 32.36 -8.09
C GLU A 313 1.12 31.58 -8.93
N GLN A 314 1.23 31.86 -10.23
CA GLN A 314 2.20 31.20 -11.10
C GLN A 314 3.64 31.59 -10.73
N LEU A 315 3.88 32.87 -10.43
CA LEU A 315 5.18 33.36 -9.98
C LEU A 315 5.58 32.72 -8.64
N ASP A 316 4.65 32.61 -7.70
CA ASP A 316 4.86 31.94 -6.41
C ASP A 316 5.21 30.47 -6.60
N ILE A 317 4.58 29.78 -7.57
CA ILE A 317 4.92 28.39 -7.91
C ILE A 317 6.34 28.28 -8.47
N PHE A 318 6.78 29.18 -9.37
CA PHE A 318 8.17 29.17 -9.86
C PHE A 318 9.18 29.39 -8.74
N ALA A 319 8.91 30.36 -7.86
CA ALA A 319 9.74 30.63 -6.69
C ALA A 319 9.80 29.42 -5.74
N ALA A 320 8.66 28.82 -5.41
CA ALA A 320 8.56 27.63 -4.58
C ALA A 320 9.31 26.43 -5.18
N LEU A 321 9.29 26.28 -6.50
CA LEU A 321 9.99 25.22 -7.21
C LEU A 321 11.47 25.52 -7.46
N LEU A 322 11.97 26.70 -7.09
CA LEU A 322 13.35 27.14 -7.33
C LEU A 322 13.76 26.99 -8.80
N ILE A 323 12.89 27.48 -9.70
CA ILE A 323 13.10 27.47 -11.15
C ILE A 323 12.88 28.86 -11.72
N ASN A 324 13.65 29.21 -12.74
CA ASN A 324 13.52 30.50 -13.40
C ASN A 324 12.19 30.55 -14.16
N LYS A 325 11.50 31.69 -14.06
CA LYS A 325 10.35 31.98 -14.93
C LYS A 325 10.81 32.03 -16.39
N PRO A 326 9.98 31.57 -17.35
CA PRO A 326 10.31 31.71 -18.75
C PRO A 326 10.33 33.20 -19.15
N VAL A 327 11.24 33.57 -20.03
CA VAL A 327 11.42 34.93 -20.55
C VAL A 327 11.29 34.86 -22.07
N SER A 328 10.51 35.76 -22.68
CA SER A 328 10.49 35.90 -24.14
C SER A 328 11.73 36.70 -24.55
N THR A 329 12.48 36.21 -25.53
CA THR A 329 13.68 36.90 -26.05
C THR A 329 13.36 38.16 -26.87
N ASN A 330 12.08 38.44 -27.16
CA ASN A 330 11.61 39.65 -27.84
C ASN A 330 10.47 40.29 -27.03
N ASP A 331 10.79 40.91 -25.90
CA ASP A 331 9.82 41.78 -25.21
C ASP A 331 9.58 43.02 -26.10
N LEU A 332 8.40 43.07 -26.71
CA LEU A 332 7.89 44.19 -27.52
C LEU A 332 7.66 45.48 -26.70
N SER A 333 8.12 45.55 -25.45
CA SER A 333 8.01 46.74 -24.58
C SER A 333 9.01 47.85 -24.93
N THR A 334 9.82 47.70 -25.98
CA THR A 334 10.78 48.71 -26.47
C THR A 334 10.68 48.97 -27.98
N LEU A 335 9.46 48.94 -28.54
CA LEU A 335 9.19 49.50 -29.87
C LEU A 335 8.18 50.64 -29.80
#